data_AF-A0A1C6JIP5-F1
#
_entry.id   AF-A0A1C6JIP5-F1
#
_cell.length_a   1.000
_cell.length_b   1.000
_cell.length_c   1.000
_cell.angle_alpha   90.00
_cell.angle_beta   90.00
_cell.angle_gamma   90.00
#
_symmetry.space_group_name_H-M   'P 1'
#
loop_
_entity.id
_entity.type
_entity.pdbx_description
1 polymer ?
#
loop_
_entity_poly.entity_id
_entity_poly.type
_entity_poly.pdbx_seq_one_letter_code
_entity_poly.pdbx_strand_id
1 'polypeptide(L)' 'MTKSISQLKISERKKVIIKRIDKLEQFIAEENTHNLAKRAFEINLKHLREEFKELEILERSLLNEEA' A
#
# COMPACT_ATOMS: atom_id res chain seq x y z
N MET A 1 23.78 -7.31 -6.89
CA MET A 1 23.26 -5.96 -7.25
C MET A 1 21.77 -5.94 -7.53
N THR A 2 21.22 -6.89 -8.31
CA THR A 2 19.80 -6.93 -8.68
C THR A 2 18.82 -7.03 -7.51
N LYS A 3 19.12 -7.83 -6.47
CA LYS A 3 18.25 -7.97 -5.28
C LYS A 3 18.13 -6.69 -4.44
N SER A 4 19.23 -5.94 -4.23
CA SER A 4 19.22 -4.64 -3.53
C SER A 4 18.40 -3.59 -4.28
N ILE A 5 18.46 -3.59 -5.62
CA ILE A 5 17.60 -2.74 -6.46
C ILE A 5 16.12 -3.15 -6.30
N SER A 6 15.81 -4.44 -6.16
CA SER A 6 14.44 -4.92 -5.89
C SER A 6 13.92 -4.48 -4.53
N GLN A 7 14.74 -4.56 -3.47
CA GLN A 7 14.38 -4.09 -2.12
C GLN A 7 14.09 -2.59 -2.10
N LEU A 8 14.94 -1.77 -2.75
CA LEU A 8 14.72 -0.33 -2.88
C LEU A 8 13.38 -0.02 -3.57
N LYS A 9 13.08 -0.71 -4.68
CA LYS A 9 11.81 -0.53 -5.41
C LYS A 9 10.59 -0.92 -4.57
N ILE A 10 10.67 -2.01 -3.80
CA ILE A 10 9.61 -2.44 -2.89
C ILE A 10 9.39 -1.39 -1.80
N SER A 11 10.46 -0.91 -1.17
CA SER A 11 10.42 0.14 -0.16
C SER A 11 9.82 1.45 -0.69
N GLU A 12 10.19 1.88 -1.88
CA GLU A 12 9.62 3.07 -2.54
C GLU A 12 8.12 2.89 -2.81
N ARG A 13 7.71 1.70 -3.30
CA ARG A 13 6.30 1.40 -3.56
C ARG A 13 5.48 1.41 -2.27
N LYS A 14 5.95 0.78 -1.20
CA LYS A 14 5.31 0.78 0.12
C LYS A 14 5.08 2.20 0.65
N LYS A 15 6.07 3.10 0.50
CA LYS A 15 5.94 4.53 0.87
C LYS A 15 4.84 5.25 0.09
N VAL A 16 4.70 4.96 -1.21
CA VAL A 16 3.63 5.55 -2.04
C VAL A 16 2.26 5.03 -1.61
N ILE A 17 2.12 3.73 -1.33
CA ILE A 17 0.87 3.13 -0.89
C ILE A 17 0.40 3.71 0.44
N ILE A 18 1.29 3.82 1.44
CA ILE A 18 0.97 4.42 2.75
C ILE A 18 0.40 5.82 2.58
N LYS A 19 1.07 6.69 1.80
CA LYS A 19 0.58 8.05 1.55
C LYS A 19 -0.80 8.09 0.89
N ARG A 20 -1.16 7.07 0.10
CA ARG A 20 -2.48 6.96 -0.53
C ARG A 20 -3.52 6.44 0.45
N ILE A 21 -3.17 5.47 1.29
CA ILE A 21 -4.00 4.98 2.39
C ILE A 21 -4.37 6.13 3.31
N ASP A 22 -3.39 6.89 3.81
CA ASP A 22 -3.61 8.01 4.74
C ASP A 22 -4.60 9.04 4.17
N LYS A 23 -4.43 9.39 2.89
CA LYS A 23 -5.34 10.32 2.19
C LYS A 23 -6.75 9.76 2.06
N LEU A 24 -6.89 8.48 1.69
CA LEU A 24 -8.20 7.85 1.55
C LEU A 24 -8.92 7.74 2.89
N GLU A 25 -8.21 7.37 3.95
CA GLU A 25 -8.75 7.31 5.30
C GLU A 25 -9.24 8.69 5.75
N GLN A 26 -8.46 9.74 5.50
CA GLN A 26 -8.88 11.12 5.74
C GLN A 26 -10.17 11.46 4.98
N PHE A 27 -10.23 11.20 3.66
CA PHE A 27 -11.42 11.50 2.85
C PHE A 27 -12.68 10.72 3.27
N ILE A 28 -12.50 9.48 3.74
CA ILE A 28 -13.61 8.64 4.22
C ILE A 28 -14.10 9.14 5.59
N ALA A 29 -13.19 9.60 6.46
CA ALA A 29 -13.49 10.07 7.81
C ALA A 29 -14.10 11.48 7.85
N GLU A 30 -13.80 12.35 6.88
CA GLU A 30 -14.31 13.72 6.84
C GLU A 30 -15.83 13.83 6.59
N GLU A 31 -16.54 12.71 6.34
CA GLU A 31 -18.01 12.56 6.16
C GLU A 31 -18.69 13.50 5.12
N ASN A 32 -17.93 14.37 4.46
CA ASN A 32 -18.39 15.30 3.42
C ASN A 32 -18.34 14.69 2.01
N THR A 33 -17.98 13.40 1.92
CA THR A 33 -17.83 12.67 0.66
C THR A 33 -19.14 12.00 0.28
N HIS A 34 -19.69 12.31 -0.91
CA HIS A 34 -20.90 11.68 -1.44
C HIS A 34 -20.84 10.14 -1.35
N ASN A 35 -21.93 9.49 -0.95
CA ASN A 35 -21.99 8.05 -0.62
C ASN A 35 -21.40 7.12 -1.70
N LEU A 36 -21.57 7.45 -2.98
CA LEU A 36 -21.00 6.69 -4.10
C LEU A 36 -19.46 6.81 -4.17
N ALA A 37 -18.92 8.01 -3.94
CA ALA A 37 -17.48 8.25 -3.90
C ALA A 37 -16.86 7.60 -2.66
N LYS A 38 -17.55 7.62 -1.51
CA LYS A 38 -17.14 6.94 -0.28
C LYS A 38 -16.94 5.44 -0.51
N ARG A 39 -17.91 4.75 -1.12
CA ARG A 39 -17.78 3.32 -1.46
C ARG A 39 -16.60 3.04 -2.40
N ALA A 40 -16.39 3.88 -3.41
CA ALA A 40 -15.26 3.72 -4.32
C ALA A 40 -13.92 3.89 -3.59
N PHE A 41 -13.83 4.84 -2.66
CA PHE A 41 -12.65 5.05 -1.82
C PHE A 41 -12.42 3.88 -0.85
N GLU A 42 -13.46 3.32 -0.24
CA GLU A 42 -13.35 2.14 0.63
C GLU A 42 -12.84 0.91 -0.13
N ILE A 43 -13.33 0.67 -1.37
CA ILE A 43 -12.83 -0.40 -2.24
C ILE A 43 -11.35 -0.17 -2.57
N ASN A 44 -10.98 1.06 -2.92
CA ASN A 44 -9.59 1.40 -3.22
C ASN A 44 -8.68 1.19 -2.00
N LEU A 45 -9.15 1.63 -0.82
CA LEU A 45 -8.45 1.45 0.45
C LEU A 45 -8.21 -0.03 0.76
N LYS A 46 -9.21 -0.90 0.52
CA LYS A 46 -9.06 -2.35 0.65
C LYS A 46 -7.95 -2.89 -0.26
N HIS A 47 -7.99 -2.57 -1.56
CA HIS A 47 -6.97 -3.04 -2.50
C HIS A 47 -5.56 -2.55 -2.16
N LEU A 48 -5.41 -1.29 -1.71
CA LEU A 48 -4.11 -0.76 -1.30
C LEU A 48 -3.53 -1.47 -0.08
N ARG A 49 -4.38 -1.85 0.88
CA ARG A 49 -3.96 -2.64 2.06
C ARG A 49 -3.55 -4.07 1.67
N GLU A 50 -4.27 -4.69 0.73
CA GLU A 50 -3.90 -5.99 0.18
C GLU A 50 -2.56 -5.92 -0.57
N GLU A 51 -2.37 -4.95 -1.46
CA GLU A 51 -1.11 -4.72 -2.18
C GLU A 51 0.05 -4.48 -1.19
N PHE A 52 -0.17 -3.68 -0.14
CA PHE A 52 0.85 -3.44 0.87
C PHE A 52 1.30 -4.74 1.56
N LYS A 53 0.34 -5.59 1.95
CA LYS A 53 0.62 -6.88 2.59
C LYS A 53 1.37 -7.83 1.65
N GLU A 54 1.04 -7.86 0.37
CA GLU A 54 1.77 -8.63 -0.64
C GLU A 54 3.22 -8.16 -0.77
N LEU A 55 3.46 -6.85 -0.74
CA LEU A 55 4.82 -6.30 -0.74
C LEU A 55 5.59 -6.63 0.53
N GLU A 56 4.95 -6.67 1.70
CA GLU A 56 5.60 -7.14 2.94
C GLU A 56 6.00 -8.61 2.86
N ILE A 57 5.17 -9.46 2.26
CA ILE A 57 5.49 -10.87 2.05
C ILE A 57 6.68 -10.99 1.10
N LEU A 58 6.65 -10.26 -0.03
CA LEU A 58 7.73 -10.27 -1.02
C LEU A 58 9.06 -9.77 -0.43
N GLU A 59 9.02 -8.70 0.36
CA GLU A 59 10.20 -8.16 1.06
C GLU A 59 10.80 -9.19 2.01
N ARG A 60 9.96 -9.87 2.82
CA ARG A 60 10.41 -10.94 3.72
C ARG A 60 10.99 -12.14 2.96
N SER A 61 10.38 -12.54 1.85
CA SER A 61 10.90 -13.62 1.01
C SER A 61 12.29 -13.29 0.48
N LEU A 62 12.51 -12.05 0.03
CA LEU A 62 13.83 -11.60 -0.43
C LEU A 62 14.89 -11.63 0.69
N LEU A 63 14.52 -11.26 1.92
CA LEU A 63 15.40 -11.31 3.08
C LEU A 63 15.70 -12.74 3.53
N ASN A 64 14.71 -13.65 3.47
CA ASN A 64 14.91 -15.05 3.83
C ASN A 64 15.79 -15.80 2.81
N GLU A 65 15.84 -15.36 1.54
CA GLU A 65 16.80 -15.87 0.56
C GLU A 65 18.25 -15.37 0.81
N GLU A 66 18.47 -14.45 1.77
CA GLU A 66 19.80 -13.96 2.16
C GLU A 66 20.40 -14.71 3.37
N ALA A 67 19.59 -15.51 4.10
CA ALA A 67 19.98 -16.27 5.30
C ALA A 67 20.37 -17.71 4.98
#